data_AF-A0A944AG42-F1
#
_entry.id   AF-A0A944AG42-F1
#
_cell.length_a   1.000
_cell.length_b   1.000
_cell.length_c   1.000
_cell.angle_alpha   90.00
_cell.angle_beta   90.00
_cell.angle_gamma   90.00
#
_symmetry.space_group_name_H-M   'P 1'
#
loop_
_entity.id
_entity.type
_entity.pdbx_description
1 polymer ?
#
loop_
_entity_poly.entity_id
_entity_poly.type
_entity_poly.pdbx_seq_one_letter_code
_entity_poly.pdbx_strand_id
1 'polypeptide(L)'
;MKRNLTILLFTATLLVGVACEKYSQNQGGGGNEGGGKRLTELNGTSISQDCNLIGIVKDIDGNPIPGVPVTDGYTFVQTDKNGVYQMAASRYARKAYITIPSGYDVPLDEENHLPCFFSPGTIVRANQNRNDFVLTPSAAPEDKITLVMVSDPQCQTAAQVLRYKNETIPDIQNTLSNNADKYPNPYAFTLGDITFDSSNLWESMKSSMTNLKYGSEYLPFFQCIGNHDHTSTTASDFESTALYFENFG
;
A
#
# COMPACT_ATOMS: atom_id res chain seq x y z
N MET A 1 17.99 -5.33 -12.37
CA MET A 1 18.04 -6.81 -12.36
C MET A 1 16.64 -7.31 -12.73
N LYS A 2 16.49 -8.22 -13.71
CA LYS A 2 15.16 -8.69 -14.16
C LYS A 2 14.68 -9.81 -13.23
N ARG A 3 13.50 -9.67 -12.64
CA ARG A 3 12.86 -10.71 -11.80
C ARG A 3 12.11 -11.71 -12.67
N ASN A 4 12.15 -12.99 -12.31
CA ASN A 4 11.32 -14.02 -12.93
C ASN A 4 9.94 -14.06 -12.23
N LEU A 5 8.86 -14.05 -13.00
CA LEU A 5 7.48 -13.87 -12.53
C LEU A 5 6.66 -15.16 -12.64
N THR A 6 6.03 -15.57 -11.54
CA THR A 6 4.99 -16.62 -11.52
C THR A 6 3.65 -15.99 -11.10
N ILE A 7 2.57 -16.30 -11.82
CA ILE A 7 1.22 -15.77 -11.57
C ILE A 7 0.29 -16.90 -11.08
N LEU A 8 -0.43 -16.65 -9.99
CA LEU A 8 -1.52 -17.49 -9.50
C LEU A 8 -2.82 -16.65 -9.44
N LEU A 9 -3.87 -17.12 -10.11
CA LEU A 9 -5.17 -16.44 -10.22
C LEU A 9 -6.22 -17.16 -9.35
N PHE A 10 -6.92 -16.41 -8.49
CA PHE A 10 -8.08 -16.88 -7.75
C PHE A 10 -9.34 -16.10 -8.17
N THR A 11 -10.42 -16.81 -8.50
CA THR A 11 -11.73 -16.23 -8.83
C THR A 11 -12.77 -16.62 -7.77
N ALA A 12 -13.38 -15.66 -7.09
CA ALA A 12 -14.45 -15.92 -6.13
C ALA A 12 -15.84 -15.87 -6.80
N THR A 13 -16.59 -16.99 -6.82
CA THR A 13 -18.00 -17.01 -7.28
C THR A 13 -18.95 -16.91 -6.08
N LEU A 14 -19.86 -15.93 -6.08
CA LEU A 14 -20.74 -15.61 -4.93
C LEU A 14 -22.24 -15.58 -5.28
N LEU A 15 -23.04 -16.35 -4.53
CA LEU A 15 -24.52 -16.42 -4.55
C LEU A 15 -25.11 -15.54 -3.42
N VAL A 16 -26.22 -14.85 -3.71
CA VAL A 16 -26.78 -13.73 -2.94
C VAL A 16 -27.78 -14.17 -1.84
N GLY A 17 -27.69 -13.58 -0.65
CA GLY A 17 -28.66 -13.69 0.45
C GLY A 17 -28.58 -12.48 1.40
N VAL A 18 -29.72 -11.92 1.79
CA VAL A 18 -29.88 -10.58 2.42
C VAL A 18 -30.18 -10.68 3.92
N ALA A 19 -29.50 -9.88 4.76
CA ALA A 19 -30.00 -9.39 6.06
C ALA A 19 -29.12 -8.24 6.62
N CYS A 20 -29.75 -7.29 7.31
CA CYS A 20 -29.25 -6.01 7.84
C CYS A 20 -28.86 -6.08 9.33
N GLU A 21 -27.84 -5.33 9.78
CA GLU A 21 -27.91 -4.31 10.87
C GLU A 21 -26.54 -3.65 11.17
N LYS A 22 -26.58 -2.49 11.86
CA LYS A 22 -25.59 -1.37 11.86
C LYS A 22 -24.45 -1.49 12.88
N TYR A 23 -23.34 -0.80 12.58
CA TYR A 23 -22.12 -0.64 13.39
C TYR A 23 -21.82 0.85 13.67
N SER A 24 -21.07 1.15 14.73
CA SER A 24 -20.63 2.51 15.14
C SER A 24 -19.10 2.59 15.15
N GLN A 25 -18.56 3.66 14.60
CA GLN A 25 -17.12 3.97 14.47
C GLN A 25 -16.73 5.15 15.35
N ASN A 26 -15.45 5.20 15.77
CA ASN A 26 -14.86 6.42 16.34
C ASN A 26 -13.35 6.44 16.00
N GLN A 27 -12.91 7.43 15.24
CA GLN A 27 -11.51 7.68 14.88
C GLN A 27 -10.98 8.95 15.56
N GLY A 28 -9.73 8.90 16.02
CA GLY A 28 -8.98 10.05 16.53
C GLY A 28 -7.89 10.47 15.55
N GLY A 29 -7.98 11.71 15.05
CA GLY A 29 -7.02 12.30 14.12
C GLY A 29 -5.85 13.02 14.80
N GLY A 30 -4.76 13.19 14.04
CA GLY A 30 -3.65 14.08 14.37
C GLY A 30 -3.39 15.03 13.20
N GLY A 31 -3.68 16.32 13.40
CA GLY A 31 -3.29 17.39 12.48
C GLY A 31 -1.90 17.94 12.80
N ASN A 32 -1.29 18.69 11.87
CA ASN A 32 -0.26 19.66 12.25
C ASN A 32 -0.09 20.84 11.28
N GLU A 33 0.44 21.91 11.88
CA GLU A 33 0.43 23.34 11.59
C GLU A 33 1.42 23.81 10.50
N GLY A 34 1.07 24.92 9.83
CA GLY A 34 1.93 25.62 8.87
C GLY A 34 2.71 26.78 9.51
N GLY A 35 4.03 26.85 9.26
CA GLY A 35 4.86 27.98 9.70
C GLY A 35 6.39 27.79 9.71
N GLY A 36 6.94 26.64 9.33
CA GLY A 36 8.39 26.39 9.33
C GLY A 36 9.16 27.00 8.15
N LYS A 37 10.40 27.45 8.38
CA LYS A 37 11.36 27.76 7.30
C LYS A 37 11.56 26.53 6.42
N ARG A 38 11.49 26.70 5.10
CA ARG A 38 11.78 25.63 4.11
C ARG A 38 13.23 25.17 4.26
N LEU A 39 13.45 23.86 4.24
CA LEU A 39 14.77 23.25 4.18
C LEU A 39 15.42 23.53 2.82
N THR A 40 16.70 23.91 2.88
CA THR A 40 17.56 24.17 1.71
C THR A 40 18.61 23.08 1.49
N GLU A 41 18.78 22.19 2.47
CA GLU A 41 19.66 21.02 2.39
C GLU A 41 19.05 19.89 3.22
N LEU A 42 19.24 18.64 2.77
CA LEU A 42 18.84 17.42 3.46
C LEU A 42 19.91 16.36 3.24
N ASN A 43 20.47 15.79 4.31
CA ASN A 43 21.49 14.74 4.25
C ASN A 43 22.69 15.05 3.31
N GLY A 44 23.14 16.31 3.25
CA GLY A 44 24.22 16.73 2.35
C GLY A 44 23.80 16.97 0.89
N THR A 45 22.51 16.91 0.58
CA THR A 45 21.93 17.23 -0.73
C THR A 45 21.23 18.58 -0.68
N SER A 46 21.59 19.49 -1.58
CA SER A 46 20.89 20.77 -1.75
C SER A 46 19.46 20.55 -2.24
N ILE A 47 18.50 21.22 -1.61
CA ILE A 47 17.07 21.14 -1.95
C ILE A 47 16.67 22.35 -2.79
N SER A 48 16.11 22.07 -3.98
CA SER A 48 15.58 23.11 -4.86
C SER A 48 14.36 23.79 -4.22
N GLN A 49 14.29 25.11 -4.34
CA GLN A 49 13.17 25.88 -3.79
C GLN A 49 11.83 25.51 -4.44
N ASP A 50 11.85 25.02 -5.68
CA ASP A 50 10.66 24.59 -6.43
C ASP A 50 10.12 23.24 -5.95
N CYS A 51 10.90 22.47 -5.20
CA CYS A 51 10.47 21.16 -4.68
C CYS A 51 9.71 21.31 -3.36
N ASN A 52 8.49 20.79 -3.31
CA ASN A 52 7.64 20.81 -2.11
C ASN A 52 7.36 19.40 -1.54
N LEU A 53 7.90 18.35 -2.16
CA LEU A 53 7.94 17.00 -1.61
C LEU A 53 9.39 16.52 -1.62
N ILE A 54 9.90 16.16 -0.46
CA ILE A 54 11.29 15.74 -0.24
C ILE A 54 11.33 14.58 0.76
N GLY A 55 12.45 13.88 0.83
CA GLY A 55 12.67 12.86 1.85
C GLY A 55 13.96 12.09 1.66
N ILE A 56 14.24 11.20 2.61
CA ILE A 56 15.37 10.28 2.57
C ILE A 56 14.83 8.85 2.55
N VAL A 57 15.37 8.01 1.66
CA VAL A 57 15.26 6.54 1.77
C VAL A 57 16.57 6.01 2.34
N LYS A 58 16.48 5.33 3.47
CA LYS A 58 17.63 4.77 4.20
C LYS A 58 17.30 3.40 4.77
N ASP A 59 18.32 2.65 5.15
CA ASP A 59 18.11 1.41 5.89
C ASP A 59 17.94 1.66 7.40
N ILE A 60 17.62 0.61 8.15
CA ILE A 60 17.46 0.63 9.62
C ILE A 60 18.75 1.03 10.36
N ASP A 61 19.93 0.86 9.75
CA ASP A 61 21.22 1.28 10.30
C ASP A 61 21.53 2.76 9.97
N GLY A 62 20.68 3.40 9.17
CA GLY A 62 20.80 4.79 8.75
C GLY A 62 21.61 5.02 7.49
N ASN A 63 22.03 3.96 6.78
CA ASN A 63 22.76 4.10 5.52
C ASN A 63 21.81 4.56 4.40
N PRO A 64 22.21 5.55 3.59
CA PRO A 64 21.40 6.02 2.49
C PRO A 64 21.25 4.96 1.38
N ILE A 65 20.07 4.85 0.79
CA ILE A 65 19.80 3.91 -0.30
C ILE A 65 19.65 4.70 -1.62
N PRO A 66 20.66 4.70 -2.49
CA PRO A 66 20.61 5.42 -3.77
C PRO A 66 19.81 4.69 -4.85
N GLY A 67 19.27 5.44 -5.81
CA GLY A 67 18.60 4.90 -7.00
C GLY A 67 17.21 4.32 -6.76
N VAL A 68 16.61 4.53 -5.58
CA VAL A 68 15.25 4.08 -5.26
C VAL A 68 14.24 4.95 -6.01
N PRO A 69 13.38 4.39 -6.88
CA PRO A 69 12.29 5.15 -7.48
C PRO A 69 11.27 5.57 -6.42
N VAL A 70 10.95 6.86 -6.41
CA VAL A 70 9.94 7.47 -5.55
C VAL A 70 8.93 8.21 -6.43
N THR A 71 7.64 8.08 -6.14
CA THR A 71 6.57 8.74 -6.90
C THR A 71 5.56 9.41 -5.98
N ASP A 72 4.91 10.45 -6.47
CA ASP A 72 3.73 11.08 -5.86
C ASP A 72 2.40 10.58 -6.46
N GLY A 73 2.47 9.51 -7.27
CA GLY A 73 1.36 8.96 -8.07
C GLY A 73 1.28 9.52 -9.51
N TYR A 74 2.06 10.56 -9.84
CA TYR A 74 2.03 11.23 -11.15
C TYR A 74 3.40 11.34 -11.80
N THR A 75 4.42 11.58 -11.00
CA THR A 75 5.81 11.75 -11.44
C THR A 75 6.71 10.79 -10.67
N PHE A 76 7.78 10.34 -11.31
CA PHE A 76 8.84 9.55 -10.67
C PHE A 76 10.13 10.36 -10.60
N VAL A 77 10.84 10.23 -9.48
CA VAL A 77 12.24 10.59 -9.33
C VAL A 77 13.01 9.42 -8.73
N GLN A 78 14.32 9.52 -8.65
CA GLN A 78 15.15 8.54 -7.94
C GLN A 78 15.90 9.22 -6.80
N THR A 79 16.17 8.46 -5.74
CA THR A 79 17.06 8.92 -4.68
C THR A 79 18.49 9.09 -5.21
N ASP A 80 19.17 10.14 -4.75
CA ASP A 80 20.56 10.38 -5.08
C ASP A 80 21.53 9.54 -4.23
N LYS A 81 22.84 9.79 -4.35
CA LYS A 81 23.89 9.10 -3.59
C LYS A 81 23.76 9.22 -2.06
N ASN A 82 23.03 10.23 -1.57
CA ASN A 82 22.76 10.48 -0.17
C ASN A 82 21.38 9.93 0.24
N GLY A 83 20.73 9.14 -0.63
CA GLY A 83 19.41 8.58 -0.38
C GLY A 83 18.28 9.61 -0.47
N VAL A 84 18.58 10.84 -0.92
CA VAL A 84 17.62 11.95 -0.92
C VAL A 84 16.83 11.95 -2.22
N TYR A 85 15.51 12.08 -2.11
CA TYR A 85 14.64 12.38 -3.24
C TYR A 85 13.97 13.75 -3.03
N GLN A 86 13.68 14.43 -4.14
CA GLN A 86 12.95 15.69 -4.14
C GLN A 86 12.17 15.87 -5.45
N MET A 87 10.97 16.44 -5.37
CA MET A 87 10.16 16.79 -6.53
C MET A 87 9.19 17.93 -6.23
N ALA A 88 8.73 18.59 -7.29
CA ALA A 88 7.52 19.39 -7.25
C ALA A 88 6.32 18.44 -7.36
N ALA A 89 5.62 18.22 -6.24
CA ALA A 89 4.47 17.32 -6.20
C ALA A 89 3.33 17.85 -7.07
N SER A 90 2.69 16.93 -7.78
CA SER A 90 1.44 17.15 -8.48
C SER A 90 0.40 17.77 -7.55
N ARG A 91 -0.43 18.66 -8.10
CA ARG A 91 -1.56 19.25 -7.36
C ARG A 91 -2.61 18.21 -6.92
N TYR A 92 -2.54 16.99 -7.46
CA TYR A 92 -3.42 15.87 -7.15
C TYR A 92 -2.70 14.75 -6.39
N ALA A 93 -1.44 14.95 -5.99
CA ALA A 93 -0.71 13.99 -5.18
C ALA A 93 -1.30 13.92 -3.77
N ARG A 94 -1.52 12.70 -3.28
CA ARG A 94 -1.97 12.45 -1.90
C ARG A 94 -0.82 12.07 -0.99
N LYS A 95 0.03 11.15 -1.46
CA LYS A 95 1.15 10.57 -0.71
C LYS A 95 2.38 10.43 -1.60
N ALA A 96 3.52 10.20 -0.98
CA ALA A 96 4.70 9.67 -1.66
C ALA A 96 4.71 8.15 -1.55
N TYR A 97 5.21 7.45 -2.56
CA TYR A 97 5.30 6.00 -2.65
C TYR A 97 6.70 5.61 -3.09
N ILE A 98 7.22 4.50 -2.57
CA ILE A 98 8.51 3.94 -3.00
C ILE A 98 8.30 2.66 -3.81
N THR A 99 9.18 2.44 -4.78
CA THR A 99 9.40 1.10 -5.32
C THR A 99 10.37 0.37 -4.42
N ILE A 100 9.92 -0.73 -3.80
CA ILE A 100 10.72 -1.50 -2.84
C ILE A 100 11.87 -2.19 -3.60
N PRO A 101 13.14 -1.88 -3.31
CA PRO A 101 14.26 -2.50 -4.00
C PRO A 101 14.40 -3.97 -3.59
N SER A 102 14.85 -4.82 -4.51
CA SER A 102 14.88 -6.29 -4.31
C SER A 102 15.77 -6.78 -3.17
N GLY A 103 16.64 -5.94 -2.61
CA GLY A 103 17.49 -6.28 -1.46
C GLY A 103 16.90 -5.87 -0.10
N TYR A 104 15.64 -5.44 -0.07
CA TYR A 104 14.96 -4.97 1.13
C TYR A 104 13.58 -5.60 1.26
N ASP A 105 13.18 -5.83 2.50
CA ASP A 105 11.89 -6.40 2.83
C ASP A 105 10.77 -5.40 2.51
N VAL A 106 9.58 -5.93 2.25
CA VAL A 106 8.39 -5.07 2.18
C VAL A 106 8.15 -4.46 3.57
N PRO A 107 8.09 -3.13 3.71
CA PRO A 107 7.73 -2.51 4.97
C PRO A 107 6.29 -2.89 5.31
N LEU A 108 6.07 -3.39 6.53
CA LEU A 108 4.76 -3.79 7.03
C LEU A 108 4.37 -2.95 8.25
N ASP A 109 3.09 -2.66 8.39
CA ASP A 109 2.54 -2.10 9.63
C ASP A 109 2.74 -3.06 10.81
N GLU A 110 3.14 -2.53 11.97
CA GLU A 110 3.45 -3.35 13.15
C GLU A 110 2.24 -4.07 13.75
N GLU A 111 1.04 -3.51 13.61
CA GLU A 111 -0.19 -4.06 14.20
C GLU A 111 -0.89 -5.02 13.24
N ASN A 112 -1.03 -4.62 11.98
CA ASN A 112 -1.87 -5.31 11.01
C ASN A 112 -1.09 -5.99 9.86
N HIS A 113 0.22 -5.77 9.76
CA HIS A 113 1.10 -6.37 8.76
C HIS A 113 0.67 -6.14 7.30
N LEU A 114 -0.08 -5.07 7.03
CA LEU A 114 -0.33 -4.62 5.66
C LEU A 114 0.88 -3.84 5.12
N PRO A 115 1.11 -3.83 3.79
CA PRO A 115 2.21 -3.09 3.18
C PRO A 115 2.16 -1.57 3.44
N CYS A 116 3.27 -1.02 3.96
CA CYS A 116 3.48 0.39 4.28
C CYS A 116 4.56 1.01 3.38
N PHE A 117 4.30 1.05 2.08
CA PHE A 117 5.23 1.57 1.06
C PHE A 117 4.94 3.01 0.63
N PHE A 118 4.11 3.72 1.40
CA PHE A 118 3.68 5.09 1.17
C PHE A 118 3.84 5.96 2.42
N SER A 119 3.89 7.28 2.24
CA SER A 119 4.00 8.22 3.34
C SER A 119 2.78 8.17 4.25
N PRO A 120 2.93 8.18 5.58
CA PRO A 120 1.80 8.14 6.51
C PRO A 120 0.96 9.42 6.45
N GLY A 121 1.57 10.56 6.10
CA GLY A 121 0.89 11.85 5.98
C GLY A 121 0.45 12.21 4.56
N THR A 122 -0.56 13.07 4.48
CA THR A 122 -1.01 13.69 3.23
C THR A 122 -0.09 14.84 2.83
N ILE A 123 0.21 14.94 1.54
CA ILE A 123 0.94 16.06 0.97
C ILE A 123 0.10 17.35 1.08
N VAL A 124 0.59 18.32 1.84
CA VAL A 124 -0.02 19.65 1.95
C VAL A 124 0.66 20.58 0.95
N ARG A 125 -0.08 20.99 -0.09
CA ARG A 125 0.46 21.72 -1.25
C ARG A 125 1.25 22.98 -0.89
N ALA A 126 0.76 23.76 0.08
CA ALA A 126 1.39 25.02 0.50
C ALA A 126 2.69 24.82 1.29
N ASN A 127 2.93 23.59 1.80
CA ASN A 127 4.05 23.28 2.67
C ASN A 127 5.16 22.57 1.90
N GLN A 128 6.36 22.58 2.47
CA GLN A 128 7.37 21.60 2.11
C GLN A 128 7.10 20.33 2.93
N ASN A 129 6.86 19.23 2.25
CA ASN A 129 6.46 17.95 2.83
C ASN A 129 7.69 17.04 2.87
N ARG A 130 8.18 16.73 4.07
CA ARG A 130 9.25 15.75 4.26
C ARG A 130 8.66 14.40 4.61
N ASN A 131 8.93 13.40 3.78
CA ASN A 131 8.47 12.02 3.95
C ASN A 131 9.68 11.08 3.83
N ASP A 132 10.19 10.60 4.95
CA ASP A 132 11.32 9.68 4.95
C ASP A 132 10.82 8.22 4.94
N PHE A 133 11.58 7.33 4.31
CA PHE A 133 11.33 5.89 4.28
C PHE A 133 12.52 5.16 4.89
N VAL A 134 12.23 4.18 5.75
CA VAL A 134 13.23 3.32 6.38
C VAL A 134 12.95 1.89 5.96
N LEU A 135 13.97 1.22 5.44
CA LEU A 135 13.85 -0.15 4.91
C LEU A 135 14.75 -1.13 5.68
N THR A 136 14.25 -2.34 5.87
CA THR A 136 15.02 -3.44 6.45
C THR A 136 15.71 -4.22 5.33
N PRO A 137 17.05 -4.38 5.35
CA PRO A 137 17.73 -5.23 4.39
C PRO A 137 17.23 -6.67 4.48
N SER A 138 16.90 -7.27 3.34
CA SER A 138 16.56 -8.69 3.28
C SER A 138 17.79 -9.56 3.51
N ALA A 139 17.57 -10.79 3.99
CA ALA A 139 18.66 -11.77 4.15
C ALA A 139 19.39 -12.08 2.83
N ALA A 140 18.67 -12.03 1.70
CA ALA A 140 19.22 -12.11 0.37
C ALA A 140 18.33 -11.32 -0.62
N PRO A 141 18.89 -10.78 -1.71
CA PRO A 141 18.07 -10.15 -2.75
C PRO A 141 17.10 -11.15 -3.39
N GLU A 142 15.84 -10.73 -3.55
CA GLU A 142 14.80 -11.52 -4.19
C GLU A 142 14.84 -11.39 -5.72
N ASP A 143 15.25 -12.46 -6.39
CA ASP A 143 15.29 -12.58 -7.86
C ASP A 143 14.07 -13.30 -8.47
N LYS A 144 13.28 -14.00 -7.63
CA LYS A 144 12.05 -14.70 -7.98
C LYS A 144 10.95 -14.37 -6.98
N ILE A 145 9.76 -14.07 -7.51
CA ILE A 145 8.57 -13.76 -6.71
C ILE A 145 7.34 -14.53 -7.23
N THR A 146 6.37 -14.73 -6.34
CA THR A 146 5.05 -15.25 -6.71
C THR A 146 4.01 -14.15 -6.53
N LEU A 147 3.22 -13.86 -7.56
CA LEU A 147 2.06 -12.97 -7.43
C LEU A 147 0.80 -13.78 -7.24
N VAL A 148 0.12 -13.55 -6.12
CA VAL A 148 -1.23 -14.05 -5.85
C VAL A 148 -2.20 -12.93 -6.21
N MET A 149 -2.97 -13.14 -7.26
CA MET A 149 -3.94 -12.14 -7.74
C MET A 149 -5.35 -12.58 -7.40
N VAL A 150 -6.03 -11.78 -6.59
CA VAL A 150 -7.43 -11.94 -6.21
C VAL A 150 -8.23 -10.91 -6.97
N SER A 151 -8.91 -11.34 -8.03
CA SER A 151 -9.75 -10.44 -8.83
C SER A 151 -11.13 -10.33 -8.21
N ASP A 152 -11.61 -9.10 -8.07
CA ASP A 152 -13.01 -8.77 -7.82
C ASP A 152 -13.65 -9.54 -6.65
N PRO A 153 -13.14 -9.44 -5.40
CA PRO A 153 -13.84 -10.02 -4.26
C PRO A 153 -15.31 -9.57 -4.18
N GLN A 154 -15.59 -8.31 -4.57
CA GLN A 154 -16.92 -7.73 -4.77
C GLN A 154 -17.94 -8.07 -3.67
N CYS A 155 -17.49 -8.13 -2.42
CA CYS A 155 -18.37 -8.42 -1.29
C CYS A 155 -19.43 -7.29 -1.13
N GLN A 156 -20.70 -7.67 -1.19
CA GLN A 156 -21.89 -6.82 -1.00
C GLN A 156 -22.50 -6.92 0.39
N THR A 157 -22.21 -8.01 1.14
CA THR A 157 -22.78 -8.22 2.47
C THR A 157 -21.75 -8.76 3.46
N ALA A 158 -21.99 -8.56 4.75
CA ALA A 158 -21.13 -9.08 5.82
C ALA A 158 -20.97 -10.62 5.76
N ALA A 159 -22.01 -11.34 5.33
CA ALA A 159 -21.93 -12.79 5.13
C ALA A 159 -20.92 -13.15 4.03
N GLN A 160 -20.84 -12.34 2.96
CA GLN A 160 -19.85 -12.55 1.90
C GLN A 160 -18.43 -12.25 2.37
N VAL A 161 -18.25 -11.19 3.18
CA VAL A 161 -16.97 -10.91 3.85
C VAL A 161 -16.54 -12.07 4.75
N LEU A 162 -17.48 -12.67 5.49
CA LEU A 162 -17.20 -13.85 6.33
C LEU A 162 -16.77 -15.06 5.49
N ARG A 163 -17.38 -15.29 4.33
CA ARG A 163 -16.94 -16.35 3.42
C ARG A 163 -15.55 -16.07 2.85
N TYR A 164 -15.28 -14.83 2.42
CA TYR A 164 -13.95 -14.44 1.96
C TYR A 164 -12.89 -14.72 3.04
N LYS A 165 -13.16 -14.29 4.29
CA LYS A 165 -12.28 -14.50 5.44
C LYS A 165 -12.11 -15.97 5.84
N ASN A 166 -13.16 -16.79 5.77
CA ASN A 166 -13.15 -18.15 6.32
C ASN A 166 -12.95 -19.25 5.27
N GLU A 167 -13.10 -18.94 3.99
CA GLU A 167 -12.95 -19.89 2.88
C GLU A 167 -11.78 -19.47 1.98
N THR A 168 -11.84 -18.29 1.37
CA THR A 168 -10.86 -17.83 0.37
C THR A 168 -9.48 -17.58 0.96
N ILE A 169 -9.40 -16.82 2.06
CA ILE A 169 -8.11 -16.50 2.70
C ILE A 169 -7.38 -17.75 3.19
N PRO A 170 -8.02 -18.69 3.94
CA PRO A 170 -7.39 -19.93 4.33
C PRO A 170 -6.94 -20.80 3.15
N ASP A 171 -7.71 -20.83 2.06
CA ASP A 171 -7.33 -21.57 0.85
C ASP A 171 -6.05 -21.02 0.21
N ILE A 172 -5.92 -19.69 0.12
CA ILE A 172 -4.69 -19.01 -0.33
C ILE A 172 -3.52 -19.38 0.60
N GLN A 173 -3.68 -19.23 1.91
CA GLN A 173 -2.62 -19.52 2.89
C GLN A 173 -2.17 -20.98 2.84
N ASN A 174 -3.12 -21.92 2.72
CA ASN A 174 -2.85 -23.35 2.62
C ASN A 174 -2.16 -23.69 1.30
N THR A 175 -2.61 -23.11 0.19
CA THR A 175 -1.98 -23.32 -1.13
C THR A 175 -0.52 -22.89 -1.12
N LEU A 176 -0.23 -21.70 -0.57
CA LEU A 176 1.15 -21.20 -0.45
C LEU A 176 1.98 -22.06 0.50
N SER A 177 1.46 -22.36 1.69
CA SER A 177 2.20 -23.10 2.72
C SER A 177 2.51 -24.54 2.29
N ASN A 178 1.58 -25.22 1.62
CA ASN A 178 1.75 -26.60 1.15
C ASN A 178 2.60 -26.71 -0.13
N ASN A 179 2.91 -25.59 -0.79
CA ASN A 179 3.64 -25.57 -2.06
C ASN A 179 4.77 -24.52 -2.06
N ALA A 180 5.42 -24.30 -0.91
CA ALA A 180 6.45 -23.26 -0.74
C ALA A 180 7.60 -23.38 -1.77
N ASP A 181 8.05 -24.60 -2.09
CA ASP A 181 9.09 -24.83 -3.11
C ASP A 181 8.67 -24.36 -4.51
N LYS A 182 7.37 -24.40 -4.80
CA LYS A 182 6.79 -24.00 -6.08
C LYS A 182 6.51 -22.49 -6.13
N TYR A 183 6.08 -21.92 -5.00
CA TYR A 183 5.62 -20.55 -4.86
C TYR A 183 6.46 -19.75 -3.84
N PRO A 184 7.75 -19.50 -4.13
CA PRO A 184 8.59 -18.71 -3.24
C PRO A 184 8.18 -17.23 -3.24
N ASN A 185 8.46 -16.54 -2.14
CA ASN A 185 8.28 -15.10 -1.94
C ASN A 185 6.92 -14.58 -2.48
N PRO A 186 5.79 -15.06 -1.92
CA PRO A 186 4.47 -14.65 -2.36
C PRO A 186 4.11 -13.22 -1.91
N TYR A 187 3.49 -12.49 -2.84
CA TYR A 187 2.88 -11.19 -2.65
C TYR A 187 1.45 -11.24 -3.16
N ALA A 188 0.48 -10.88 -2.32
CA ALA A 188 -0.93 -10.91 -2.69
C ALA A 188 -1.43 -9.53 -3.09
N PHE A 189 -2.35 -9.49 -4.07
CA PHE A 189 -2.97 -8.28 -4.59
C PHE A 189 -4.47 -8.51 -4.77
N THR A 190 -5.32 -7.59 -4.29
CA THR A 190 -6.62 -7.44 -4.97
C THR A 190 -6.39 -6.68 -6.27
N LEU A 191 -7.12 -7.04 -7.32
CA LEU A 191 -7.07 -6.35 -8.62
C LEU A 191 -8.11 -5.22 -8.76
N GLY A 192 -8.70 -4.79 -7.64
CA GLY A 192 -9.81 -3.86 -7.61
C GLY A 192 -11.15 -4.54 -7.30
N ASP A 193 -12.16 -3.70 -7.11
CA ASP A 193 -13.52 -4.06 -6.75
C ASP A 193 -13.53 -4.92 -5.48
N ILE A 194 -12.86 -4.41 -4.44
CA ILE A 194 -12.68 -5.06 -3.14
C ILE A 194 -14.05 -5.34 -2.52
N THR A 195 -14.94 -4.36 -2.63
CA THR A 195 -16.37 -4.55 -2.44
C THR A 195 -17.08 -4.14 -3.73
N PHE A 196 -18.39 -4.39 -3.80
CA PHE A 196 -19.23 -3.72 -4.78
C PHE A 196 -19.33 -2.22 -4.40
N ASP A 197 -20.48 -1.57 -4.56
CA ASP A 197 -20.71 -0.20 -4.05
C ASP A 197 -20.91 -0.13 -2.51
N SER A 198 -20.25 -1.02 -1.75
CA SER A 198 -20.47 -1.24 -0.30
C SER A 198 -19.27 -0.78 0.53
N SER A 199 -18.96 0.53 0.50
CA SER A 199 -17.82 1.10 1.23
C SER A 199 -17.90 0.92 2.75
N ASN A 200 -19.10 0.74 3.30
CA ASN A 200 -19.32 0.38 4.71
C ASN A 200 -18.73 -0.99 5.11
N LEU A 201 -18.31 -1.81 4.15
CA LEU A 201 -17.66 -3.10 4.39
C LEU A 201 -16.13 -3.06 4.25
N TRP A 202 -15.54 -1.93 3.82
CA TRP A 202 -14.11 -1.83 3.54
C TRP A 202 -13.23 -2.16 4.75
N GLU A 203 -13.57 -1.70 5.95
CA GLU A 203 -12.80 -2.04 7.15
C GLU A 203 -12.85 -3.54 7.45
N SER A 204 -14.01 -4.18 7.27
CA SER A 204 -14.16 -5.62 7.48
C SER A 204 -13.41 -6.43 6.41
N MET A 205 -13.45 -5.99 5.15
CA MET A 205 -12.65 -6.57 4.07
C MET A 205 -11.15 -6.38 4.33
N LYS A 206 -10.71 -5.17 4.67
CA LYS A 206 -9.32 -4.87 5.05
C LYS A 206 -8.86 -5.78 6.18
N SER A 207 -9.65 -5.90 7.24
CA SER A 207 -9.35 -6.79 8.38
C SER A 207 -9.26 -8.27 8.01
N SER A 208 -9.96 -8.73 6.97
CA SER A 208 -9.80 -10.11 6.49
C SER A 208 -8.45 -10.38 5.82
N MET A 209 -7.71 -9.32 5.48
CA MET A 209 -6.42 -9.37 4.78
C MET A 209 -5.24 -8.94 5.66
N THR A 210 -5.46 -8.72 6.96
CA THR A 210 -4.38 -8.38 7.92
C THR A 210 -3.77 -9.63 8.54
N ASN A 211 -2.51 -9.54 8.98
CA ASN A 211 -1.82 -10.57 9.76
C ASN A 211 -1.79 -11.96 9.08
N LEU A 212 -1.90 -12.00 7.75
CA LEU A 212 -1.92 -13.25 7.01
C LEU A 212 -0.53 -13.84 6.96
N LYS A 213 -0.43 -15.15 7.14
CA LYS A 213 0.82 -15.89 7.13
C LYS A 213 0.84 -17.01 6.10
N TYR A 214 2.00 -17.31 5.56
CA TYR A 214 2.30 -18.54 4.84
C TYR A 214 3.52 -19.19 5.51
N GLY A 215 3.33 -20.38 6.09
CA GLY A 215 4.33 -20.95 7.00
C GLY A 215 4.63 -20.01 8.19
N SER A 216 5.90 -19.64 8.36
CA SER A 216 6.38 -18.76 9.44
C SER A 216 6.40 -17.27 9.08
N GLU A 217 6.17 -16.92 7.82
CA GLU A 217 6.31 -15.55 7.31
C GLU A 217 4.94 -14.89 7.09
N TYR A 218 4.90 -13.56 7.11
CA TYR A 218 3.71 -12.80 6.76
C TYR A 218 3.57 -12.70 5.24
N LEU A 219 2.33 -12.83 4.73
CA LEU A 219 1.96 -12.60 3.34
C LEU A 219 1.61 -11.11 3.16
N PRO A 220 2.43 -10.30 2.49
CA PRO A 220 2.08 -8.90 2.22
C PRO A 220 0.92 -8.86 1.23
N PHE A 221 -0.16 -8.17 1.60
CA PHE A 221 -1.40 -8.09 0.81
C PHE A 221 -1.67 -6.65 0.38
N PHE A 222 -1.37 -6.35 -0.88
CA PHE A 222 -1.56 -5.07 -1.52
C PHE A 222 -2.96 -4.93 -2.10
N GLN A 223 -3.44 -3.70 -2.27
CA GLN A 223 -4.76 -3.43 -2.80
C GLN A 223 -4.65 -2.53 -4.03
N CYS A 224 -5.30 -2.94 -5.12
CA CYS A 224 -5.56 -2.08 -6.27
C CYS A 224 -6.97 -1.51 -6.17
N ILE A 225 -7.16 -0.32 -6.72
CA ILE A 225 -8.45 0.33 -6.82
C ILE A 225 -9.18 -0.16 -8.09
N GLY A 226 -10.43 -0.59 -7.94
CA GLY A 226 -11.33 -0.93 -9.04
C GLY A 226 -12.39 0.15 -9.29
N ASN A 227 -13.25 -0.04 -10.29
CA ASN A 227 -14.25 0.96 -10.64
C ASN A 227 -15.36 1.10 -9.58
N HIS A 228 -15.64 0.07 -8.79
CA HIS A 228 -16.59 0.14 -7.68
C HIS A 228 -15.98 0.70 -6.39
N ASP A 229 -14.65 0.84 -6.32
CA ASP A 229 -13.95 1.36 -5.14
C ASP A 229 -13.93 2.91 -5.09
N HIS A 230 -14.94 3.56 -5.68
CA HIS A 230 -15.06 5.01 -5.81
C HIS A 230 -16.34 5.55 -5.15
N THR A 231 -16.28 6.78 -4.64
CA THR A 231 -17.46 7.49 -4.12
C THR A 231 -18.23 8.14 -5.27
N SER A 232 -19.31 7.49 -5.70
CA SER A 232 -20.11 7.85 -6.89
C SER A 232 -20.83 9.21 -6.82
N THR A 233 -20.95 9.80 -5.63
CA THR A 233 -21.67 11.08 -5.41
C THR A 233 -20.79 12.32 -5.49
N THR A 234 -19.49 12.16 -5.79
CA THR A 234 -18.52 13.25 -5.82
C THR A 234 -18.36 13.85 -7.22
N ALA A 235 -17.90 15.10 -7.29
CA ALA A 235 -17.87 15.87 -8.54
C ALA A 235 -16.59 15.71 -9.38
N SER A 236 -15.57 14.99 -8.89
CA SER A 236 -14.30 14.83 -9.61
C SER A 236 -13.60 13.52 -9.28
N ASP A 237 -12.77 13.03 -10.20
CA ASP A 237 -11.96 11.83 -10.04
C ASP A 237 -11.11 11.87 -8.76
N PHE A 238 -10.53 13.03 -8.45
CA PHE A 238 -9.73 13.21 -7.23
C PHE A 238 -10.56 12.98 -5.96
N GLU A 239 -11.74 13.58 -5.85
CA GLU A 239 -12.61 13.42 -4.68
C GLU A 239 -13.20 12.00 -4.61
N SER A 240 -13.48 11.39 -5.76
CA SER A 240 -14.09 10.06 -5.81
C SER A 240 -13.20 8.95 -5.22
N THR A 241 -11.88 9.12 -5.25
CA THR A 241 -10.93 8.15 -4.71
C THR A 241 -10.49 8.45 -3.27
N ALA A 242 -10.91 9.58 -2.68
CA ALA A 242 -10.40 10.04 -1.37
C ALA A 242 -10.56 8.98 -0.27
N LEU A 243 -11.75 8.41 -0.14
CA LEU A 243 -12.05 7.38 0.88
C LEU A 243 -11.21 6.11 0.67
N TYR A 244 -10.91 5.75 -0.58
CA TYR A 244 -10.06 4.59 -0.87
C TYR A 244 -8.65 4.80 -0.32
N PHE A 245 -8.04 5.95 -0.60
CA PHE A 245 -6.71 6.29 -0.10
C PHE A 245 -6.67 6.43 1.43
N GLU A 246 -7.75 6.89 2.07
CA GLU A 246 -7.88 6.91 3.53
C GLU A 246 -7.88 5.50 4.14
N ASN A 247 -8.48 4.52 3.45
CA ASN A 247 -8.61 3.16 3.95
C ASN A 247 -7.43 2.26 3.58
N PHE A 248 -6.88 2.38 2.37
CA PHE A 248 -5.97 1.38 1.80
C PHE A 248 -4.57 1.90 1.45
N GLY A 249 -4.35 3.23 1.38
CA GLY A 249 -3.02 3.77 1.09
C GLY A 249 -3.00 4.88 0.07
#